data_AF-A0A251RSZ8-F1
#
_entry.id   AF-A0A251RSZ8-F1
#
_cell.length_a   1.000
_cell.length_b   1.000
_cell.length_c   1.000
_cell.angle_alpha   90.00
_cell.angle_beta   90.00
_cell.angle_gamma   90.00
#
_symmetry.space_group_name_H-M   'P 1'
#
loop_
_entity.id
_entity.type
_entity.pdbx_description
1 polymer ?
#
loop_
_entity_poly.entity_id
_entity_poly.type
_entity_poly.pdbx_seq_one_letter_code
_entity_poly.pdbx_strand_id
1 'polypeptide(L)'
;MELSAGGDKSSGFSIDMRRMSRINENARLIGLEYIVTEELFLTLPDTEKPMWHSHEYELKSGVLFLPGPVEQKDLEKVAKTYGKTIHFWQVDRGDELPLGLPQVMMALT
;
A
#
# COMPACT_ATOMS: atom_id res chain seq x y z
N MET A 1 3.63 7.92 -5.49
CA MET A 1 3.39 8.12 -4.06
C MET A 1 4.67 7.80 -3.31
N GLU A 2 5.26 8.73 -2.56
CA GLU A 2 6.30 8.37 -1.58
C GLU A 2 6.04 9.27 -0.37
N LEU A 3 5.30 8.74 0.59
CA LEU A 3 5.10 9.39 1.88
C LEU A 3 5.20 8.33 2.96
N SER A 4 6.45 7.99 3.27
CA SER A 4 6.85 7.29 4.48
C SER A 4 6.16 7.92 5.70
N ALA A 5 5.06 7.33 6.15
CA ALA A 5 4.66 7.45 7.53
C ALA A 5 5.58 6.52 8.32
N GLY A 6 6.18 7.05 9.39
CA GLY A 6 7.28 6.42 10.11
C GLY A 6 7.12 4.92 10.34
N GLY A 7 8.24 4.22 10.20
CA GLY A 7 8.44 2.82 10.52
C GLY A 7 9.92 2.60 10.73
N ASP A 8 10.28 1.67 11.61
CA ASP A 8 11.67 1.29 11.78
C ASP A 8 12.15 0.57 10.52
N LYS A 9 12.86 1.29 9.66
CA LYS A 9 13.41 0.74 8.41
C LYS A 9 14.35 -0.45 8.65
N SER A 10 14.91 -0.59 9.86
CA SER A 10 15.74 -1.76 10.22
C SER A 10 14.93 -3.03 10.44
N SER A 11 13.61 -2.92 10.67
CA SER A 11 12.70 -4.05 10.88
C SER A 11 12.05 -4.58 9.60
N GLY A 12 12.28 -3.94 8.45
CA GLY A 12 11.65 -4.31 7.18
C GLY A 12 10.16 -3.96 7.10
N PHE A 13 9.66 -3.07 7.96
CA PHE A 13 8.25 -2.66 8.04
C PHE A 13 8.10 -1.14 7.87
N SER A 14 7.11 -0.73 7.07
CA SER A 14 6.71 0.68 6.95
C SER A 14 5.21 0.84 6.73
N ILE A 15 4.71 2.08 6.89
CA ILE A 15 3.31 2.43 6.70
C ILE A 15 3.21 3.54 5.64
N ASP A 16 2.29 3.41 4.69
CA ASP A 16 1.91 4.47 3.75
C ASP A 16 0.45 4.90 3.99
N MET A 17 0.19 6.19 3.84
CA MET A 17 -1.15 6.78 3.97
C MET A 17 -1.80 6.95 2.60
N ARG A 18 -2.90 6.23 2.36
CA ARG A 18 -3.69 6.35 1.12
C ARG A 18 -4.63 7.56 1.23
N ARG A 19 -4.56 8.50 0.27
CA ARG A 19 -5.41 9.71 0.22
C ARG A 19 -6.18 9.80 -1.09
N MET A 20 -7.36 10.41 -1.02
CA MET A 20 -8.13 10.81 -2.20
C MET A 20 -7.61 12.15 -2.73
N SER A 21 -7.13 12.16 -3.98
CA SER A 21 -6.53 13.29 -4.72
C SER A 21 -5.09 13.67 -4.36
N ARG A 22 -4.46 14.50 -5.22
CA ARG A 22 -3.15 15.12 -4.97
C ARG A 22 -3.20 15.91 -3.66
N ILE A 23 -2.06 16.01 -2.98
CA ILE A 23 -1.97 16.72 -1.69
C ILE A 23 -2.44 18.17 -1.84
N ASN A 24 -3.60 18.44 -1.24
CA ASN A 24 -4.18 19.75 -1.02
C ASN A 24 -4.93 19.71 0.33
N GLU A 25 -5.41 20.87 0.78
CA GLU A 25 -6.14 21.02 2.05
C GLU A 25 -7.43 20.18 2.16
N ASN A 26 -7.96 19.71 1.03
CA ASN A 26 -9.19 18.89 0.96
C ASN A 26 -8.90 17.39 0.77
N ALA A 27 -7.63 16.97 0.79
CA ALA A 27 -7.26 15.57 0.61
C ALA A 27 -7.78 14.72 1.79
N ARG A 28 -8.70 13.80 1.51
CA ARG A 28 -9.28 12.90 2.51
C ARG A 28 -8.39 11.67 2.69
N LEU A 29 -8.10 11.28 3.93
CA LEU A 29 -7.50 9.98 4.23
C LEU A 29 -8.53 8.88 3.94
N ILE A 30 -8.20 7.96 3.04
CA ILE A 30 -9.11 6.86 2.65
C ILE A 30 -8.67 5.51 3.20
N GLY A 31 -7.38 5.36 3.54
CA GLY A 31 -6.84 4.10 4.01
C GLY A 31 -5.38 4.19 4.41
N LEU A 32 -4.85 3.05 4.81
CA LEU A 32 -3.45 2.83 5.11
C LEU A 32 -2.97 1.59 4.36
N GLU A 33 -1.68 1.55 4.09
CA GLU A 33 -1.01 0.38 3.58
C GLU A 33 0.17 0.04 4.47
N TYR A 34 0.18 -1.19 4.97
CA TYR A 34 1.36 -1.77 5.59
C TYR A 34 2.23 -2.35 4.51
N ILE A 35 3.53 -2.04 4.56
CA ILE A 35 4.51 -2.54 3.61
C ILE A 35 5.55 -3.33 4.38
N VAL A 36 5.81 -4.54 3.92
CA VAL A 36 6.84 -5.42 4.48
C VAL A 36 7.82 -5.87 3.41
N THR A 37 9.05 -6.17 3.81
CA THR A 37 10.00 -6.88 2.94
C THR A 37 9.51 -8.29 2.64
N GLU A 38 9.96 -8.85 1.52
CA GLU A 38 9.75 -10.26 1.19
C GLU A 38 10.23 -11.19 2.32
N GLU A 39 11.39 -10.88 2.91
CA GLU A 39 11.95 -11.64 4.04
C GLU A 39 10.98 -11.71 5.22
N LEU A 40 10.35 -10.59 5.60
CA LEU A 40 9.37 -10.54 6.67
C LEU A 40 8.06 -11.23 6.25
N PHE A 41 7.58 -11.01 5.02
CA PHE A 41 6.38 -11.65 4.48
C PHE A 41 6.45 -13.19 4.54
N LEU A 42 7.60 -13.76 4.19
CA LEU A 42 7.81 -15.21 4.20
C LEU A 42 7.71 -15.82 5.60
N THR A 43 7.92 -15.04 6.65
CA THR A 43 7.75 -15.46 8.05
C THR A 43 6.32 -15.40 8.57
N LEU A 44 5.40 -14.79 7.81
CA LEU A 44 4.00 -14.66 8.24
C LEU A 44 3.28 -16.02 8.26
N PRO A 45 2.27 -16.19 9.13
CA PRO A 45 1.39 -17.35 9.07
C PRO A 45 0.71 -17.49 7.71
N ASP A 46 0.48 -18.72 7.25
CA ASP A 46 -0.17 -18.97 5.95
C ASP A 46 -1.61 -18.46 5.90
N THR A 47 -2.28 -18.32 7.05
CA THR A 47 -3.61 -17.69 7.14
C THR A 47 -3.58 -16.18 6.94
N GLU A 48 -2.43 -15.55 7.16
CA GLU A 48 -2.26 -14.11 7.07
C GLU A 48 -1.85 -13.68 5.65
N LYS A 49 -0.97 -14.45 4.99
CA LYS A 49 -0.47 -14.16 3.62
C LYS A 49 -1.55 -13.81 2.59
N PRO A 50 -2.75 -14.43 2.57
CA PRO A 50 -3.82 -14.07 1.63
C PRO A 50 -4.33 -12.64 1.74
N MET A 51 -4.03 -11.94 2.84
CA MET A 51 -4.39 -10.53 3.03
C MET A 51 -3.35 -9.55 2.47
N TRP A 52 -2.28 -10.05 1.86
CA TRP A 52 -1.18 -9.27 1.32
C TRP A 52 -1.06 -9.46 -0.19
N HIS A 53 -0.60 -8.45 -0.90
CA HIS A 53 -0.37 -8.48 -2.34
C HIS A 53 1.10 -8.16 -2.66
N SER A 54 1.57 -8.67 -3.81
CA SER A 54 2.94 -8.46 -4.27
C SER A 54 3.06 -7.16 -5.06
N HIS A 55 3.93 -6.26 -4.61
CA HIS A 55 4.23 -5.05 -5.38
C HIS A 55 4.98 -5.37 -6.69
N GLU A 56 5.68 -6.50 -6.80
CA GLU A 56 6.26 -6.92 -8.08
C GLU A 56 5.19 -7.12 -9.14
N TYR A 57 4.09 -7.78 -8.77
CA TYR A 57 2.99 -8.04 -9.70
C TYR A 57 2.33 -6.74 -10.13
N GLU A 58 2.09 -5.82 -9.20
CA GLU A 58 1.53 -4.50 -9.52
C GLU A 58 2.44 -3.63 -10.40
N LEU A 59 3.76 -3.71 -10.20
CA LEU A 59 4.73 -3.04 -11.07
C LEU A 59 4.68 -3.60 -12.49
N LYS A 60 4.66 -4.94 -12.62
CA LYS A 60 4.63 -5.62 -13.92
C LYS A 60 3.29 -5.44 -14.64
N SER A 61 2.19 -5.34 -13.91
CA SER A 61 0.85 -5.11 -14.48
C SER A 61 0.59 -3.64 -14.85
N GLY A 62 1.43 -2.72 -14.36
CA GLY A 62 1.24 -1.29 -14.54
C GLY A 62 0.16 -0.70 -13.65
N VAL A 63 -0.21 -1.37 -12.55
CA VAL A 63 -1.14 -0.82 -11.54
C VAL A 63 -0.41 0.06 -10.52
N LEU A 64 0.87 -0.25 -10.23
CA LEU A 64 1.69 0.55 -9.31
C LEU A 64 2.57 1.54 -10.08
N PHE A 65 2.52 2.81 -9.66
CA PHE A 65 3.36 3.89 -10.19
C PHE A 65 4.12 4.60 -9.06
N LEU A 66 5.44 4.66 -9.20
CA LEU A 66 6.29 5.47 -8.32
C LEU A 66 6.32 6.94 -8.79
N PRO A 67 6.33 7.91 -7.87
CA PRO A 67 6.30 9.33 -8.23
C PRO A 67 7.70 9.83 -8.61
N GLY A 68 7.75 10.85 -9.47
CA GLY A 68 9.01 11.53 -9.79
C GLY A 68 9.92 10.70 -10.70
N PRO A 69 11.20 11.09 -10.85
CA PRO A 69 12.18 10.31 -11.59
C PRO A 69 12.47 9.01 -10.84
N VAL A 70 12.25 7.87 -11.51
CA VAL A 70 12.42 6.53 -10.94
C VAL A 70 13.65 5.89 -11.54
N GLU A 71 14.59 5.45 -10.70
CA GLU A 71 15.72 4.63 -11.16
C GLU A 71 15.38 3.14 -11.07
N GLN A 72 16.03 2.33 -11.90
CA GLN A 72 15.80 0.88 -11.92
C GLN A 72 16.00 0.23 -10.55
N LYS A 73 16.98 0.70 -9.77
CA LYS A 73 17.25 0.22 -8.41
C LYS A 73 16.07 0.45 -7.44
N ASP A 74 15.25 1.48 -7.69
CA ASP A 74 14.10 1.79 -6.83
C ASP A 74 12.95 0.83 -7.14
N LEU A 75 12.77 0.50 -8.42
CA LEU A 75 11.84 -0.54 -8.86
C LEU A 75 12.22 -1.91 -8.28
N GLU A 76 13.51 -2.26 -8.31
CA GLU A 76 14.00 -3.54 -7.75
C GLU A 76 13.76 -3.66 -6.24
N LYS A 77 13.87 -2.54 -5.50
CA LYS A 77 13.55 -2.52 -4.07
C LYS A 77 12.06 -2.72 -3.83
N VAL A 78 11.22 -1.99 -4.57
CA VAL A 78 9.76 -2.06 -4.41
C VAL A 78 9.23 -3.44 -4.84
N ALA A 79 9.79 -4.04 -5.88
CA ALA A 79 9.44 -5.38 -6.31
C ALA A 79 9.61 -6.44 -5.20
N LYS A 80 10.52 -6.22 -4.24
CA LYS A 80 10.75 -7.15 -3.11
C LYS A 80 9.95 -6.80 -1.86
N THR A 81 8.79 -6.19 -2.02
CA THR A 81 7.91 -5.81 -0.91
C THR A 81 6.47 -6.28 -1.14
N TYR A 82 5.75 -6.45 -0.04
CA TYR A 82 4.35 -6.86 -0.01
C TYR A 82 3.51 -5.81 0.71
N GLY A 83 2.34 -5.53 0.17
CA GLY A 83 1.38 -4.55 0.69
C GLY A 83 0.18 -5.21 1.36
N LYS A 84 -0.28 -4.67 2.48
CA LYS A 84 -1.62 -4.94 3.04
C LYS A 84 -2.36 -3.63 3.16
N THR A 85 -3.27 -3.38 2.23
CA THR A 85 -4.06 -2.15 2.19
C THR A 85 -5.38 -2.32 2.95
N ILE A 86 -5.68 -1.39 3.85
CA ILE A 86 -6.94 -1.28 4.56
C ILE A 86 -7.58 0.06 4.21
N HIS A 87 -8.77 0.03 3.61
CA HIS A 87 -9.57 1.21 3.32
C HIS A 87 -10.63 1.42 4.40
N PHE A 88 -10.67 2.63 4.95
CA PHE A 88 -11.70 3.11 5.87
C PHE A 88 -12.84 3.82 5.14
N TRP A 89 -12.57 4.32 3.93
CA TRP A 89 -13.54 5.06 3.13
C TRP A 89 -13.63 4.53 1.70
N GLN A 90 -14.75 3.91 1.37
CA GLN A 90 -15.11 3.52 0.00
C GLN A 90 -15.75 4.66 -0.77
N VAL A 91 -14.94 5.65 -1.09
CA VAL A 91 -15.29 6.80 -1.94
C VAL A 91 -16.02 6.44 -3.26
N ASP A 92 -15.71 5.30 -3.88
CA ASP A 92 -16.33 4.87 -5.14
C ASP A 92 -17.81 4.48 -4.96
N ARG A 93 -18.27 4.26 -3.72
CA ARG A 93 -19.69 4.08 -3.38
C ARG A 93 -20.48 5.39 -3.44
N GLY A 94 -19.79 6.54 -3.40
CA GLY A 94 -20.40 7.86 -3.44
C GLY A 94 -20.76 8.46 -2.07
N ASP A 95 -20.30 7.88 -0.95
CA ASP A 95 -20.60 8.44 0.36
C ASP A 95 -19.78 9.69 0.69
N GLU A 96 -20.43 10.65 1.34
CA GLU A 96 -19.79 11.86 1.84
C GLU A 96 -18.96 11.64 3.11
N LEU A 97 -19.17 10.52 3.81
CA LEU A 97 -18.49 10.15 5.06
C LEU A 97 -17.96 8.70 4.99
N PRO A 98 -16.93 8.34 5.80
CA PRO A 98 -16.39 6.98 5.87
C PRO A 98 -17.34 6.05 6.64
N LEU A 99 -18.45 5.66 6.01
CA LEU A 99 -19.50 4.83 6.62
C LEU A 99 -19.23 3.34 6.43
N GLY A 100 -19.43 2.56 7.50
CA GLY A 100 -19.31 1.11 7.50
C GLY A 100 -17.99 0.62 8.08
N LEU A 101 -17.68 -0.66 7.84
CA LEU A 101 -16.47 -1.29 8.36
C LEU A 101 -15.28 -1.09 7.42
N PRO A 102 -14.05 -0.99 7.95
CA PRO A 102 -12.84 -1.02 7.13
C PRO A 102 -12.78 -2.31 6.30
N GLN A 103 -12.22 -2.21 5.09
CA GLN A 103 -12.06 -3.35 4.17
C GLN A 103 -10.59 -3.55 3.82
N VAL A 104 -10.17 -4.82 3.80
CA VAL A 104 -8.89 -5.18 3.19
C VAL A 104 -9.05 -5.12 1.68
N MET A 105 -8.18 -4.36 1.01
CA MET A 105 -8.18 -4.22 -0.43
C MET A 105 -7.09 -5.11 -1.02
N MET A 106 -7.47 -5.87 -2.03
CA MET A 106 -6.55 -6.69 -2.81
C MET A 106 -6.45 -6.05 -4.19
N ALA A 107 -5.26 -5.66 -4.60
CA ALA A 107 -5.03 -5.11 -5.92
C ALA A 107 -4.88 -6.25 -6.93
N LEU A 108 -3.79 -7.01 -6.83
CA LEU A 108 -3.45 -8.13 -7.73
C LEU A 108 -2.50 -9.10 -7.01
N THR A 109 -2.63 -10.42 -7.26
CA THR A 109 -1.75 -11.47 -6.70
C THR A 109 -1.42 -12.52 -7.73
#